data_AF-A0A7J8M5J4-F1
#
_entry.id   AF-A0A7J8M5J4-F1
#
_cell.length_a   1.000
_cell.length_b   1.000
_cell.length_c   1.000
_cell.angle_alpha   90.00
_cell.angle_beta   90.00
_cell.angle_gamma   90.00
#
_symmetry.space_group_name_H-M   'P 1'
#
loop_
_entity.id
_entity.type
_entity.pdbx_description
1 polymer ?
#
loop_
_entity_poly.entity_id
_entity_poly.type
_entity_poly.pdbx_seq_one_letter_code
_entity_poly.pdbx_strand_id
1 'polypeptide(L)'
;MKEDDNNWPEPDRVGRQELEIVMGNEHISFTTSKIGSLVDVQSSKDPEGLRIFYYLVQVRFEVLCILSYLTPLQDQAYLKNE
;
A
#
# COMPACT_ATOMS: atom_id res chain seq x y z
N MET A 1 15.36 -1.08 7.60
CA MET A 1 13.94 -1.39 7.89
C MET A 1 13.84 -2.27 9.14
N LYS A 2 12.86 -2.02 10.01
CA LYS A 2 12.69 -2.72 11.31
C LYS A 2 11.49 -3.68 11.33
N GLU A 3 10.62 -3.60 10.33
CA GLU A 3 9.40 -4.39 10.18
C GLU A 3 9.66 -5.63 9.31
N ASP A 4 9.01 -6.74 9.65
CA ASP A 4 9.19 -8.06 9.04
C ASP A 4 7.81 -8.75 8.93
N ASP A 5 7.50 -9.34 7.77
CA ASP A 5 6.23 -10.01 7.50
C ASP A 5 6.17 -11.47 7.97
N ASN A 6 7.24 -11.99 8.58
CA ASN A 6 7.30 -13.37 9.09
C ASN A 6 6.13 -13.76 10.03
N ASN A 7 5.52 -12.79 10.73
CA ASN A 7 4.38 -13.04 11.64
C ASN A 7 3.03 -12.64 11.04
N TRP A 8 3.00 -12.18 9.80
CA TRP A 8 1.80 -11.72 9.14
C TRP A 8 0.97 -12.90 8.62
N PRO A 9 -0.35 -12.74 8.47
CA PRO A 9 -1.19 -13.83 7.98
C PRO A 9 -0.82 -14.19 6.55
N GLU A 10 -0.60 -15.49 6.30
CA GLU A 10 -0.28 -16.00 4.96
C GLU A 10 -1.45 -15.82 3.99
N PRO A 11 -1.19 -15.60 2.69
CA PRO A 11 -2.24 -15.47 1.68
C PRO A 11 -3.17 -16.67 1.64
N ASP A 12 -4.47 -16.40 1.58
CA ASP A 12 -5.50 -17.44 1.51
C ASP A 12 -6.41 -17.26 0.28
N ARG A 13 -7.52 -18.01 0.26
CA ARG A 13 -8.55 -17.94 -0.78
C ARG A 13 -9.30 -16.60 -0.86
N VAL A 14 -9.22 -15.75 0.18
CA VAL A 14 -9.85 -14.41 0.20
C VAL A 14 -9.01 -13.42 -0.59
N GLY A 15 -7.69 -13.58 -0.59
CA GLY A 15 -6.79 -12.85 -1.48
C GLY A 15 -5.39 -12.66 -0.92
N ARG A 16 -4.56 -12.00 -1.74
CA ARG A 16 -3.15 -11.71 -1.45
C ARG A 16 -2.89 -10.22 -1.60
N GLN A 17 -2.08 -9.67 -0.71
CA GLN A 17 -1.54 -8.31 -0.80
C GLN A 17 -0.01 -8.37 -0.79
N GLU A 18 0.59 -7.66 -1.73
CA GLU A 18 2.04 -7.55 -1.87
C GLU A 18 2.41 -6.06 -1.90
N LEU A 19 3.48 -5.70 -1.19
CA LEU A 19 4.07 -4.37 -1.23
C LEU A 19 5.57 -4.52 -1.45
N GLU A 20 6.05 -3.91 -2.51
CA GLU A 20 7.47 -3.87 -2.84
C GLU A 20 7.93 -2.41 -2.80
N ILE A 21 9.00 -2.15 -2.03
CA ILE A 21 9.59 -0.82 -1.86
C ILE A 21 11.05 -0.90 -2.27
N VAL A 22 11.39 -0.16 -3.33
CA VAL A 22 12.76 0.01 -3.81
C VAL A 22 13.19 1.43 -3.49
N MET A 23 14.24 1.58 -2.68
CA MET A 23 14.83 2.88 -2.35
C MET A 23 16.36 2.82 -2.55
N GLY A 24 16.82 3.30 -3.70
CA GLY A 24 18.23 3.19 -4.08
C GLY A 24 18.65 1.73 -4.24
N ASN A 25 19.55 1.26 -3.37
CA ASN A 25 20.05 -0.12 -3.35
C ASN A 25 19.31 -1.02 -2.33
N GLU A 26 18.42 -0.46 -1.52
CA GLU A 26 17.63 -1.24 -0.57
C GLU A 26 16.33 -1.71 -1.22
N HIS A 27 15.99 -2.97 -0.96
CA HIS A 27 14.80 -3.61 -1.47
C HIS A 27 14.08 -4.36 -0.35
N ILE A 28 12.80 -4.05 -0.14
CA ILE A 28 11.94 -4.76 0.80
C ILE A 28 10.67 -5.18 0.08
N SER A 29 10.30 -6.43 0.29
CA SER A 29 9.06 -7.02 -0.19
C SER A 29 8.30 -7.57 1.00
N PHE A 30 7.02 -7.24 1.07
CA PHE A 30 6.09 -7.75 2.07
C PHE A 30 4.97 -8.53 1.38
N THR A 31 4.61 -9.68 1.92
CA THR A 31 3.48 -10.49 1.51
C THR A 31 2.55 -10.77 2.69
N THR A 32 1.26 -10.48 2.53
CA THR A 32 0.23 -10.81 3.53
C THR A 32 -1.08 -11.21 2.85
N SER A 33 -1.97 -11.85 3.60
CA SER A 33 -3.36 -12.03 3.21
C SER A 33 -4.08 -10.69 3.08
N LYS A 34 -5.20 -10.69 2.36
CA LYS A 34 -6.03 -9.51 2.15
C LYS A 34 -6.64 -9.04 3.47
N ILE A 35 -6.22 -7.87 3.93
CA ILE A 35 -6.76 -7.23 5.14
C ILE A 35 -7.98 -6.39 4.76
N GLY A 36 -9.13 -6.71 5.34
CA GLY A 36 -10.41 -6.02 5.06
C GLY A 36 -10.65 -4.83 5.98
N SER A 37 -10.16 -4.88 7.22
CA SER A 37 -10.45 -3.87 8.24
C SER A 37 -9.35 -3.76 9.31
N LEU A 38 -9.39 -2.67 10.10
CA LEU A 38 -8.53 -2.52 11.28
C LEU A 38 -8.82 -3.55 12.38
N VAL A 39 -9.98 -4.20 12.37
CA VAL A 39 -10.31 -5.28 13.31
C VAL A 39 -9.44 -6.50 13.03
N ASP A 40 -9.21 -6.82 11.76
CA ASP A 40 -8.36 -7.92 11.32
C ASP A 40 -6.87 -7.67 11.67
N VAL A 41 -6.47 -6.40 11.75
CA VAL A 41 -5.13 -6.00 12.19
C VAL A 41 -4.96 -6.25 13.69
N GLN A 42 -5.97 -5.91 14.51
CA GLN A 42 -5.89 -6.05 15.97
C GLN A 42 -5.85 -7.51 16.44
N SER A 43 -6.43 -8.43 15.68
CA SER A 43 -6.45 -9.87 15.98
C SER A 43 -5.21 -10.62 15.48
N SER A 44 -4.29 -9.94 14.80
CA SER A 44 -3.08 -10.52 14.23
C SER A 44 -1.96 -10.72 15.28
N LYS A 45 -0.93 -11.49 14.90
CA LYS A 45 0.27 -11.70 15.73
C LYS A 45 1.17 -10.46 15.80
N ASP A 46 1.06 -9.55 14.85
CA ASP A 46 1.82 -8.31 14.77
C ASP A 46 0.92 -7.13 14.40
N PRO A 47 0.17 -6.60 15.38
CA PRO A 47 -0.80 -5.53 15.15
C PRO A 47 -0.14 -4.16 14.88
N GLU A 48 1.13 -3.96 15.26
CA GLU A 48 1.84 -2.70 14.99
C GLU A 48 2.35 -2.65 13.56
N GLY A 49 3.06 -3.69 13.09
CA GLY A 49 3.57 -3.76 11.72
C GLY A 49 2.45 -3.75 10.68
N LEU A 50 1.39 -4.54 10.91
CA LEU A 50 0.24 -4.56 10.00
C LEU A 50 -0.55 -3.26 9.98
N ARG A 51 -0.57 -2.50 11.08
CA ARG A 51 -1.20 -1.16 11.09
C ARG A 51 -0.41 -0.20 10.21
N ILE A 52 0.92 -0.22 10.30
CA ILE A 52 1.79 0.59 9.44
C ILE A 52 1.57 0.20 7.98
N PHE A 53 1.56 -1.10 7.66
CA PHE A 53 1.27 -1.60 6.31
C PHE A 53 -0.10 -1.13 5.80
N TYR A 54 -1.14 -1.23 6.62
CA TYR A 54 -2.50 -0.80 6.27
C TYR A 54 -2.53 0.70 5.88
N TYR A 55 -1.91 1.56 6.68
CA TYR A 55 -1.84 2.98 6.37
C TYR A 55 -0.99 3.30 5.14
N LEU A 56 0.13 2.60 4.94
CA LEU A 56 0.97 2.78 3.75
C LEU A 56 0.20 2.43 2.45
N VAL A 57 -0.58 1.35 2.47
CA VAL A 57 -1.44 0.96 1.34
C VAL A 57 -2.53 2.02 1.12
N GLN A 58 -3.14 2.53 2.19
CA GLN A 58 -4.16 3.58 2.09
C GLN A 58 -3.61 4.87 1.48
N VAL A 59 -2.44 5.33 1.93
CA VAL A 59 -1.79 6.54 1.37
C VAL A 59 -1.50 6.37 -0.12
N ARG A 60 -1.05 5.18 -0.57
CA ARG A 60 -0.86 4.92 -2.01
C ARG A 60 -2.16 5.10 -2.79
N PHE A 61 -3.28 4.65 -2.24
CA PHE A 61 -4.58 4.78 -2.89
C PHE A 61 -5.02 6.25 -2.98
N GLU A 62 -4.83 7.02 -1.91
CA GLU A 62 -5.13 8.46 -1.90
C GLU A 62 -4.26 9.23 -2.89
N VAL A 63 -2.95 8.97 -2.93
CA VAL A 63 -2.03 9.58 -3.89
C VAL A 63 -2.41 9.21 -5.32
N LEU A 64 -2.72 7.94 -5.59
CA LEU A 64 -3.17 7.50 -6.92
C LEU A 64 -4.46 8.20 -7.34
N CYS A 65 -5.43 8.34 -6.42
CA CYS A 65 -6.64 9.11 -6.66
C CYS A 65 -6.29 10.55 -7.03
N ILE A 66 -5.51 11.25 -6.21
CA ILE A 66 -5.11 12.63 -6.48
C ILE A 66 -4.40 12.74 -7.83
N LEU A 67 -3.43 11.86 -8.12
CA LEU A 67 -2.76 11.83 -9.41
C LEU A 67 -3.75 11.62 -10.57
N SER A 68 -4.72 10.71 -10.43
CA SER A 68 -5.75 10.47 -11.45
C SER A 68 -6.69 11.66 -11.67
N TYR A 69 -6.85 12.53 -10.67
CA TYR A 69 -7.61 13.78 -10.81
C TYR A 69 -6.76 14.93 -11.35
N LEU A 70 -5.45 14.92 -11.10
CA LEU A 70 -4.54 15.99 -11.50
C LEU A 70 -3.95 15.78 -12.90
N THR A 71 -3.72 14.54 -13.34
CA THR A 71 -3.19 14.26 -14.69
C THR A 71 -4.11 14.80 -15.80
N PRO A 72 -5.45 14.66 -15.75
CA PRO A 72 -6.31 15.21 -16.79
C PRO A 72 -6.33 16.75 -16.79
N LEU A 73 -6.12 17.39 -15.63
CA LEU A 73 -6.06 18.84 -15.52
C LEU A 73 -4.75 19.41 -16.10
N GLN A 74 -3.64 18.68 -15.97
CA GLN A 74 -2.37 19.06 -16.60
C GLN A 74 -2.44 18.91 -18.12
N ASP A 75 -3.05 17.84 -18.64
CA ASP A 75 -3.25 17.65 -20.08
C ASP A 75 -4.16 18.73 -20.69
N GLN A 76 -5.24 19.10 -19.99
CA GLN A 76 -6.12 20.20 -20.43
C GLN A 76 -5.45 21.57 -20.34
N ALA A 77 -4.55 21.79 -19.39
CA ALA A 77 -3.76 23.01 -19.33
C ALA A 77 -2.73 23.06 -20.47
N TYR A 78 -2.10 21.93 -20.81
CA TYR A 78 -1.15 21.85 -21.92
C TYR A 78 -1.83 22.15 -23.27
N LEU A 79 -2.98 21.52 -23.55
CA LEU A 79 -3.76 21.72 -24.78
C LEU A 79 -4.35 23.12 -24.96
N LYS A 80 -4.44 23.92 -23.88
CA LYS A 80 -4.91 25.32 -23.96
C LYS A 80 -3.77 26.32 -24.19
N ASN A 81 -2.52 25.87 -24.14
CA ASN A 81 -1.34 26.71 -24.33
C ASN A 81 -0.66 26.49 -25.71
N GLU A 82 -1.28 25.69 -26.59
CA GLU A 82 -0.99 25.63 -28.03
C GLU A 82 -2.07 26.37 -28.83
#